data_AF-A0A9Q3CA64-F1
#
_entry.id   AF-A0A9Q3CA64-F1
#
_cell.length_a   1.000
_cell.length_b   1.000
_cell.length_c   1.000
_cell.angle_alpha   90.00
_cell.angle_beta   90.00
_cell.angle_gamma   90.00
#
_symmetry.space_group_name_H-M   'P 1'
#
loop_
_entity.id
_entity.type
_entity.pdbx_description
1 polymer ?
#
loop_
_entity_poly.entity_id
_entity_poly.type
_entity_poly.pdbx_seq_one_letter_code
_entity_poly.pdbx_strand_id
1 'polypeptide(L)'
;LSFSTAYHPQTDGLAERMIQTLEDMIRRLCAYGLEFKDSDGFTHDWCTLIPELELAYKTSVHSSMAQFPAMLEKGWNPRVPADTLRKEFI
;
A
#
# COMPACT_ATOMS: atom_id res chain seq x y z
N LEU A 1 13.02 16.14 17.37
CA LEU A 1 13.14 15.08 16.35
C LEU A 1 14.04 13.98 16.91
N SER A 2 13.67 12.72 16.75
CA SER A 2 14.57 11.58 16.94
C SER A 2 15.11 11.21 15.57
N PHE A 3 16.43 11.24 15.38
CA PHE A 3 17.07 10.88 14.11
C PHE A 3 17.67 9.49 14.25
N SER A 4 17.52 8.65 13.22
CA SER A 4 18.27 7.42 13.14
C SER A 4 19.76 7.72 12.94
N THR A 5 20.61 6.84 13.44
CA THR A 5 22.04 6.91 13.13
C THR A 5 22.27 6.41 11.70
N ALA A 6 23.25 7.00 11.01
CA ALA A 6 23.59 6.59 9.65
C ALA A 6 23.88 5.08 9.62
N TYR A 7 23.36 4.38 8.61
CA TYR A 7 23.48 2.93 8.44
C TYR A 7 22.87 2.09 9.57
N HIS A 8 21.91 2.63 10.34
CA HIS A 8 21.16 1.88 11.36
C HIS A 8 19.66 1.82 11.05
N PRO A 9 19.27 1.04 10.02
CA PRO A 9 17.88 0.92 9.55
C PRO A 9 16.89 0.49 10.65
N GLN A 10 17.37 -0.30 11.61
CA GLN A 10 16.59 -0.86 12.71
C GLN A 10 15.89 0.16 13.63
N THR A 11 16.21 1.45 13.52
CA THR A 11 15.63 2.50 14.36
C THR A 11 14.14 2.74 14.08
N ASP A 12 13.67 2.49 12.85
CA ASP A 12 12.25 2.61 12.48
C ASP A 12 11.77 1.40 11.67
N GLY A 13 11.90 0.21 12.26
CA GLY A 13 11.53 -1.05 11.60
C GLY A 13 10.07 -1.14 11.14
N LEU A 14 9.17 -0.32 11.70
CA LEU A 14 7.78 -0.24 11.23
C LEU A 14 7.70 0.49 9.89
N ALA A 15 8.32 1.67 9.77
CA ALA A 15 8.37 2.39 8.51
C ALA A 15 9.09 1.58 7.43
N GLU A 16 10.17 0.88 7.78
CA GLU A 16 10.89 0.03 6.83
C GLU A 16 10.06 -1.14 6.31
N ARG A 17 9.31 -1.81 7.18
CA ARG A 17 8.39 -2.89 6.79
C ARG A 17 7.28 -2.37 5.88
N MET A 18 6.77 -1.17 6.16
CA MET A 18 5.77 -0.50 5.34
C MET A 18 6.34 -0.20 3.94
N ILE A 19 7.52 0.43 3.87
CA ILE A 19 8.18 0.78 2.61
C ILE A 19 8.44 -0.47 1.76
N GLN A 20 8.98 -1.54 2.34
CA GLN A 20 9.19 -2.82 1.63
C GLN A 20 7.90 -3.38 1.03
N THR A 21 6.79 -3.28 1.76
CA THR A 21 5.49 -3.76 1.29
C THR A 21 4.99 -2.92 0.11
N LEU A 22 5.09 -1.59 0.22
CA LEU A 22 4.71 -0.67 -0.86
C LEU A 22 5.56 -0.89 -2.12
N GLU A 23 6.87 -1.08 -1.98
CA GLU A 23 7.73 -1.42 -3.11
C GLU A 23 7.32 -2.72 -3.81
N ASP A 24 6.96 -3.75 -3.05
CA ASP A 24 6.48 -5.02 -3.62
C ASP A 24 5.15 -4.83 -4.39
N MET A 25 4.22 -4.04 -3.85
CA MET A 25 2.98 -3.71 -4.54
C MET A 25 3.24 -2.93 -5.84
N ILE A 26 4.15 -1.95 -5.83
CA ILE A 26 4.57 -1.20 -7.02
C ILE A 26 5.17 -2.15 -8.07
N ARG A 27 6.11 -3.03 -7.68
CA ARG A 27 6.73 -3.99 -8.62
C ARG A 27 5.69 -4.86 -9.30
N ARG A 28 4.69 -5.35 -8.56
CA ARG A 28 3.61 -6.17 -9.11
C ARG A 28 2.72 -5.39 -10.06
N LEU A 29 2.30 -4.17 -9.70
CA LEU A 29 1.45 -3.36 -10.58
C LEU A 29 2.20 -2.84 -11.80
N CYS A 30 3.47 -2.49 -11.69
CA CYS A 30 4.26 -2.03 -12.84
C CYS A 30 4.55 -3.16 -13.83
N ALA A 31 4.78 -4.39 -13.33
CA ALA A 31 5.03 -5.56 -14.16
C ALA A 31 3.76 -6.19 -14.76
N TYR A 32 2.62 -6.12 -14.05
CA TYR A 32 1.40 -6.84 -14.42
C TYR A 32 0.17 -5.95 -14.66
N GLY A 33 0.29 -4.63 -14.55
CA GLY A 33 -0.82 -3.68 -14.68
C GLY A 33 -1.58 -3.80 -16.01
N LEU A 34 -2.92 -3.75 -15.95
CA LEU A 34 -3.80 -4.11 -17.06
C LEU A 34 -4.06 -2.95 -18.04
N GLU A 35 -3.92 -1.69 -17.63
CA GLU A 35 -4.45 -0.55 -18.41
C GLU A 35 -3.40 0.44 -18.96
N PHE A 36 -2.16 0.46 -18.44
CA PHE A 36 -1.16 1.48 -18.80
C PHE A 36 0.19 0.88 -19.20
N LYS A 37 0.20 0.01 -20.21
CA LYS A 37 1.43 -0.59 -20.73
C LYS A 37 2.02 0.25 -21.86
N ASP A 38 3.33 0.49 -21.82
CA ASP A 38 4.05 0.99 -22.99
C ASP A 38 4.17 -0.08 -24.08
N SER A 39 4.85 0.23 -25.18
CA SER A 39 5.07 -0.72 -26.29
C SER A 39 5.79 -2.00 -25.89
N ASP A 40 6.54 -1.99 -24.78
CA ASP A 40 7.28 -3.13 -24.24
C ASP A 40 6.47 -3.89 -23.16
N GLY A 41 5.24 -3.46 -22.87
CA GLY A 41 4.32 -4.17 -21.98
C GLY A 41 4.41 -3.78 -20.51
N PHE A 42 5.13 -2.70 -20.17
CA PHE A 42 5.37 -2.25 -18.79
C PHE A 42 4.66 -0.94 -18.47
N THR A 43 4.16 -0.83 -17.23
CA THR A 43 3.62 0.42 -16.69
C THR A 43 4.74 1.18 -15.98
N HIS A 44 5.14 2.31 -16.53
CA HIS A 44 6.25 3.12 -16.01
C HIS A 44 5.81 4.28 -15.09
N ASP A 45 4.51 4.57 -15.01
CA ASP A 45 3.97 5.64 -14.18
C ASP A 45 3.59 5.14 -12.79
N TRP A 46 4.60 4.84 -11.99
CA TRP A 46 4.42 4.41 -10.60
C TRP A 46 3.93 5.56 -9.69
N CYS A 47 4.19 6.81 -10.07
CA CYS A 47 3.79 8.00 -9.29
C CYS A 47 2.27 8.12 -9.18
N THR A 48 1.54 7.84 -10.25
CA THR A 48 0.07 7.86 -10.23
C THR A 48 -0.54 6.68 -9.48
N LEU A 49 0.21 5.58 -9.32
CA LEU A 49 -0.21 4.41 -8.55
C LEU A 49 -0.06 4.59 -7.03
N ILE A 50 0.82 5.49 -6.56
CA ILE A 50 1.10 5.67 -5.13
C ILE A 50 -0.16 5.93 -4.29
N PRO A 51 -1.07 6.85 -4.65
CA PRO A 51 -2.26 7.13 -3.84
C PRO A 51 -3.19 5.91 -3.72
N GLU A 52 -3.31 5.13 -4.79
CA GLU A 52 -4.14 3.91 -4.80
C GLU A 52 -3.53 2.81 -3.92
N LEU A 53 -2.20 2.65 -4.01
CA LEU A 53 -1.44 1.70 -3.22
C LEU A 53 -1.43 2.05 -1.73
N GLU A 54 -1.31 3.33 -1.40
CA GLU A 54 -1.41 3.84 -0.04
C GLU A 54 -2.77 3.50 0.57
N LEU A 55 -3.85 3.73 -0.18
CA LEU A 55 -5.21 3.37 0.24
C LEU A 55 -5.33 1.85 0.45
N ALA A 56 -4.90 1.06 -0.53
CA ALA A 56 -4.95 -0.40 -0.48
C ALA A 56 -4.17 -0.96 0.72
N TYR A 57 -2.98 -0.44 1.01
CA TYR A 57 -2.20 -0.82 2.18
C TYR A 57 -2.93 -0.49 3.48
N LYS A 58 -3.49 0.73 3.60
CA LYS A 58 -4.19 1.21 4.79
C LYS A 58 -5.47 0.44 5.12
N THR A 59 -6.14 -0.10 4.11
CA THR A 59 -7.38 -0.87 4.26
C THR A 59 -7.16 -2.38 4.29
N SER A 60 -5.95 -2.86 4.04
CA SER A 60 -5.63 -4.29 4.08
C SER A 60 -5.34 -4.75 5.52
N VAL A 61 -5.84 -5.93 5.88
CA VAL A 61 -5.58 -6.53 7.18
C VAL A 61 -4.12 -6.98 7.23
N HIS A 62 -3.36 -6.44 8.19
CA HIS A 62 -1.96 -6.82 8.36
C HIS A 62 -1.89 -8.12 9.17
N SER A 63 -1.16 -9.12 8.68
CA SER A 63 -1.11 -10.47 9.27
C SER A 63 -0.61 -10.51 10.71
N SER A 64 0.31 -9.61 11.07
CA SER A 64 0.86 -9.50 12.43
C SER A 64 -0.07 -8.81 13.43
N MET A 65 -1.01 -8.00 12.96
CA MET A 65 -1.86 -7.15 13.81
C MET A 65 -3.34 -7.54 13.74
N ALA A 66 -3.72 -8.41 12.80
CA ALA A 66 -5.10 -8.83 12.52
C ALA A 66 -6.09 -7.65 12.32
N GLN A 67 -5.57 -6.46 12.00
CA GLN A 67 -6.33 -5.22 11.83
C GLN A 67 -5.76 -4.40 10.67
N PHE A 68 -6.55 -3.46 10.15
CA PHE A 68 -6.11 -2.51 9.12
C PHE A 68 -5.29 -1.37 9.78
N PRO A 69 -4.16 -0.95 9.18
CA PRO A 69 -3.36 0.17 9.69
C PRO A 69 -4.19 1.44 9.95
N ALA A 70 -5.15 1.77 9.08
CA ALA A 70 -6.00 2.94 9.24
C ALA A 70 -6.83 2.94 10.54
N MET A 71 -7.28 1.77 10.99
CA MET A 71 -8.07 1.67 12.23
C MET A 71 -7.18 1.85 13.46
N LEU A 72 -5.94 1.40 13.42
CA LEU A 72 -4.99 1.57 14.53
C LEU A 72 -4.45 3.01 14.62
N GLU A 73 -4.18 3.65 13.49
CA GLU A 73 -3.64 5.01 13.47
C GLU A 73 -4.72 6.08 13.66
N LYS A 74 -5.87 5.92 13.00
CA LYS A 74 -6.90 6.97 12.89
C LYS A 74 -8.22 6.61 13.57
N GLY A 75 -8.43 5.34 13.94
CA GLY A 75 -9.69 4.88 14.53
C GLY A 75 -10.85 4.71 13.54
N TRP A 76 -10.61 4.85 12.23
CA TRP A 76 -11.64 4.66 11.20
C TRP A 76 -11.04 4.05 9.93
N ASN A 77 -11.85 3.29 9.20
CA ASN A 77 -11.48 2.71 7.91
C ASN A 77 -12.06 3.56 6.76
N PRO A 78 -11.24 4.05 5.82
CA PRO A 78 -11.75 4.76 4.66
C PRO A 78 -12.61 3.83 3.80
N ARG A 79 -13.73 4.39 3.29
CA ARG A 79 -14.63 3.65 2.39
C ARG A 79 -13.95 3.49 1.04
N VAL A 80 -13.87 2.26 0.58
CA VAL A 80 -13.35 1.91 -0.75
C VAL A 80 -14.50 1.50 -1.67
N PRO A 81 -14.36 1.66 -3.01
CA PRO A 81 -15.41 1.26 -3.95
C PRO A 81 -15.89 -0.19 -3.77
N ALA A 82 -15.00 -1.09 -3.34
CA ALA A 82 -15.31 -2.48 -3.03
C ALA A 82 -16.38 -2.63 -1.92
N ASP A 83 -16.48 -1.69 -0.98
CA ASP A 83 -17.49 -1.72 0.09
C ASP A 83 -18.91 -1.50 -0.45
N THR A 84 -19.04 -0.76 -1.55
CA THR A 84 -20.31 -0.51 -2.21
C THR A 84 -20.73 -1.72 -3.04
N LEU A 85 -19.79 -2.29 -3.80
CA LEU A 85 -20.04 -3.47 -4.64
C LEU A 85 -20.43 -4.70 -3.83
N ARG A 86 -19.89 -4.86 -2.62
CA ARG A 86 -20.18 -6.01 -1.75
C ARG A 86 -21.60 -6.01 -1.15
N LYS A 87 -22.29 -4.86 -1.16
CA LYS A 87 -23.67 -4.73 -0.67
C LYS A 87 -24.74 -5.08 -1.71
N GLU A 88 -24.39 -5.04 -2.99
CA GLU A 88 -25.30 -5.38 -4.11
C GLU A 88 -25.51 -6.90 -4.26
N PHE A 89 -24.70 -7.72 -3.57
CA PHE A 89 -24.72 -9.18 -3.64
C PHE A 89 -25.22 -9.86 -2.34
N ILE A 90 -25.96 -9.13 -1.50
CA ILE A 90 -26.63 -9.64 -0.30
C ILE A 90 -28.11 -9.28 -0.36
#